data_AF-A0A4D4KZL2-F1
#
_entry.id   AF-A0A4D4KZL2-F1
#
_cell.length_a   1.000
_cell.length_b   1.000
_cell.length_c   1.000
_cell.angle_alpha   90.00
_cell.angle_beta   90.00
_cell.angle_gamma   90.00
#
_symmetry.space_group_name_H-M   'P 1'
#
loop_
_entity.id
_entity.type
_entity.pdbx_description
1 polymer ?
#
loop_
_entity_poly.entity_id
_entity_poly.type
_entity_poly.pdbx_seq_one_letter_code
_entity_poly.pdbx_strand_id
1 'polypeptide(L)'
;MRAAAGLPVYLEPTRSRHAGLRFLTAPGTGRLVSITGIAAAERVPGVLAVVTTGTPGRAVRPPMDAYDRLGHVIAVGDTPQEVEATLDTVMALVRVETTAD
;
A
#
# COMPACT_ATOMS: atom_id res chain seq x y z
N MET A 1 -0.18 8.14 -22.62
CA MET A 1 -1.08 9.11 -21.96
C MET A 1 -1.76 9.99 -23.03
N ARG A 2 -3.09 9.94 -23.23
CA ARG A 2 -3.79 10.70 -24.31
C ARG A 2 -3.63 12.22 -24.16
N ALA A 3 -3.82 12.74 -22.94
CA ALA A 3 -3.66 14.16 -22.64
C ALA A 3 -2.27 14.69 -23.04
N ALA A 4 -1.20 13.97 -22.66
CA ALA A 4 0.18 14.36 -22.97
C ALA A 4 0.49 14.35 -24.48
N ALA A 5 -0.26 13.58 -25.26
CA ALA A 5 -0.14 13.51 -26.72
C ALA A 5 -1.06 14.50 -27.45
N GLY A 6 -1.77 15.40 -26.74
CA GLY A 6 -2.73 16.33 -27.32
C GLY A 6 -4.00 15.66 -27.87
N LEU A 7 -4.25 14.39 -27.52
CA LEU A 7 -5.43 13.65 -27.98
C LEU A 7 -6.64 13.93 -27.07
N PRO A 8 -7.87 13.87 -27.61
CA PRO A 8 -9.09 14.04 -26.81
C PRO A 8 -9.14 13.09 -25.62
N VAL A 9 -9.49 13.63 -24.44
CA VAL A 9 -9.70 12.88 -23.20
C VAL A 9 -11.20 12.74 -22.93
N TYR A 10 -11.59 11.60 -22.36
CA TYR A 10 -12.96 11.35 -21.92
C TYR A 10 -13.02 11.58 -20.42
N LEU A 11 -13.73 12.63 -20.00
CA LEU A 11 -13.80 13.06 -18.59
C LEU A 11 -15.07 12.56 -17.89
N GLU A 12 -15.97 11.91 -18.62
CA GLU A 12 -17.18 11.32 -18.06
C GLU A 12 -16.80 10.17 -17.11
N PRO A 13 -17.19 10.23 -15.82
CA PRO A 13 -16.93 9.16 -14.88
C PRO A 13 -17.60 7.85 -15.33
N THR A 14 -16.82 6.78 -15.44
CA THR A 14 -17.32 5.44 -15.83
C THR A 14 -17.53 4.50 -14.64
N ARG A 15 -17.18 4.96 -13.43
CA ARG A 15 -17.27 4.18 -12.17
C ARG A 15 -17.71 5.11 -11.04
N SER A 16 -18.54 4.59 -10.14
CA SER A 16 -18.90 5.24 -8.88
C SER A 16 -18.50 4.31 -7.73
N ARG A 17 -17.24 4.40 -7.29
CA ARG A 17 -16.64 3.56 -6.24
C ARG A 17 -15.64 4.37 -5.44
N HIS A 18 -15.23 3.81 -4.31
CA HIS A 18 -14.25 4.38 -3.40
C HIS A 18 -12.93 3.62 -3.51
N ALA A 19 -11.83 4.34 -3.31
CA ALA A 19 -10.49 3.76 -3.26
C ALA A 19 -9.70 4.39 -2.12
N GLY A 20 -8.83 3.60 -1.51
CA GLY A 20 -7.95 4.03 -0.44
C GLY A 20 -6.63 3.30 -0.52
N LEU A 21 -5.62 3.87 0.13
CA LEU A 21 -4.30 3.27 0.21
C LEU A 21 -3.69 3.42 1.60
N ARG A 22 -2.83 2.46 1.97
CA ARG A 22 -1.97 2.53 3.15
C ARG A 22 -0.53 2.25 2.74
N PHE A 23 0.41 2.98 3.32
CA PHE A 23 1.82 2.71 3.15
C PHE A 23 2.30 1.67 4.17
N LEU A 24 3.20 0.79 3.73
CA LEU A 24 3.96 -0.06 4.62
C LEU A 24 5.17 0.74 5.10
N THR A 25 5.37 0.82 6.41
CA THR A 25 6.40 1.66 7.03
C THR A 25 7.15 0.87 8.09
N ALA A 26 8.37 1.29 8.41
CA ALA A 26 9.14 0.66 9.48
C ALA A 26 8.56 1.07 10.85
N PRO A 27 8.40 0.12 11.80
CA PRO A 27 7.94 0.43 13.15
C PRO A 27 9.00 1.16 13.99
N GLY A 28 10.28 1.08 13.60
CA GLY A 28 11.41 1.69 14.30
C GLY A 28 12.62 1.86 13.39
N THR A 29 13.68 2.42 13.96
CA THR A 29 14.99 2.56 13.31
C THR A 29 15.75 1.24 13.39
N GLY A 30 16.42 0.88 12.29
CA GLY A 30 17.21 -0.33 12.20
C GLY A 30 17.46 -0.76 10.77
N ARG A 31 17.53 -2.08 10.56
CA ARG A 31 17.58 -2.68 9.22
C ARG A 31 16.34 -3.53 8.97
N LEU A 32 15.78 -3.41 7.76
CA LEU A 32 14.66 -4.25 7.33
C LEU A 32 15.11 -5.72 7.32
N VAL A 33 14.38 -6.56 8.04
CA VAL A 33 14.62 -8.01 8.06
C VAL A 33 13.72 -8.68 7.04
N SER A 34 12.41 -8.44 7.14
CA SER A 34 11.43 -9.08 6.27
C SER A 34 10.14 -8.27 6.18
N ILE A 35 9.37 -8.49 5.10
CA ILE A 35 7.97 -8.10 5.00
C ILE A 35 7.18 -9.37 4.68
N THR A 36 6.31 -9.79 5.58
CA THR A 36 5.56 -11.04 5.49
C THR A 36 4.05 -10.79 5.47
N GLY A 37 3.25 -11.82 5.19
CA GLY A 37 1.79 -11.72 5.11
C GLY A 37 1.22 -11.26 3.76
N ILE A 38 2.09 -10.96 2.78
CA ILE A 38 1.70 -10.41 1.47
C ILE A 38 0.69 -11.30 0.73
N ALA A 39 0.98 -12.60 0.61
CA ALA A 39 0.07 -13.52 -0.09
C ALA A 39 -1.30 -13.64 0.59
N ALA A 40 -1.38 -13.48 1.91
CA ALA A 40 -2.67 -13.47 2.61
C ALA A 40 -3.41 -12.16 2.36
N ALA A 41 -2.71 -11.03 2.43
CA ALA A 41 -3.25 -9.71 2.14
C ALA A 41 -3.81 -9.60 0.71
N GLU A 42 -3.12 -10.14 -0.29
CA GLU A 42 -3.58 -10.15 -1.69
C GLU A 42 -4.90 -10.91 -1.91
N ARG A 43 -5.25 -11.84 -1.01
CA ARG A 43 -6.50 -12.60 -1.08
C ARG A 43 -7.67 -11.94 -0.36
N VAL A 44 -7.44 -10.82 0.34
CA VAL A 44 -8.51 -10.10 1.03
C VAL A 44 -9.44 -9.46 -0.02
N PRO A 45 -10.76 -9.72 0.01
CA PRO A 45 -11.71 -9.08 -0.89
C PRO A 45 -11.60 -7.55 -0.81
N GLY A 46 -11.63 -6.89 -1.97
CA GLY A 46 -11.47 -5.44 -2.07
C GLY A 46 -10.02 -4.97 -2.23
N VAL A 47 -9.03 -5.82 -2.02
CA VAL A 47 -7.62 -5.49 -2.33
C VAL A 47 -7.41 -5.48 -3.84
N LEU A 48 -6.90 -4.36 -4.34
CA LEU A 48 -6.52 -4.18 -5.74
C LEU A 48 -5.04 -4.48 -5.96
N ALA A 49 -4.18 -4.08 -5.02
CA ALA A 49 -2.74 -4.29 -5.11
C ALA A 49 -2.08 -4.30 -3.74
N VAL A 50 -1.08 -5.16 -3.58
CA VAL A 50 -0.09 -5.10 -2.49
C VAL A 50 1.28 -5.06 -3.15
N VAL A 51 2.06 -4.02 -2.89
CA VAL A 51 3.37 -3.83 -3.50
C VAL A 51 4.39 -3.58 -2.40
N THR A 52 5.46 -4.38 -2.38
CA THR A 52 6.61 -4.17 -1.50
C THR A 52 7.79 -3.66 -2.30
N THR A 53 8.50 -2.67 -1.75
CA THR A 53 9.70 -2.07 -2.35
C THR A 53 10.89 -2.08 -1.39
N GLY A 54 10.67 -2.43 -0.12
CA GLY A 54 11.73 -2.62 0.86
C GLY A 54 12.53 -3.89 0.61
N THR A 55 13.86 -3.77 0.56
CA THR A 55 14.78 -4.91 0.45
C THR A 55 15.39 -5.24 1.82
N PRO A 56 15.44 -6.51 2.25
CA PRO A 56 16.15 -6.91 3.46
C PRO A 56 17.59 -6.37 3.52
N GLY A 57 18.04 -5.98 4.71
CA GLY A 57 19.34 -5.35 4.97
C GLY A 57 19.37 -3.83 4.78
N ARG A 58 18.37 -3.25 4.10
CA ARG A 58 18.21 -1.80 3.94
C ARG A 58 18.06 -1.11 5.30
N ALA A 59 18.76 0.00 5.51
CA ALA A 59 18.55 0.86 6.66
C ALA A 59 17.17 1.53 6.59
N VAL A 60 16.43 1.51 7.68
CA VAL A 60 15.06 2.01 7.80
C VAL A 60 14.87 2.80 9.08
N ARG A 61 13.81 3.61 9.10
CA ARG A 61 13.38 4.46 10.22
C ARG A 61 11.89 4.71 10.11
N PRO A 62 11.23 5.21 11.18
CA PRO A 62 9.87 5.72 11.06
C PRO A 62 9.77 6.76 9.94
N PRO A 63 8.65 6.80 9.21
CA PRO A 63 8.54 7.55 7.96
C PRO A 63 8.60 9.06 8.17
N MET A 64 9.56 9.72 7.52
CA MET A 64 9.65 11.19 7.45
C MET A 64 9.44 11.71 6.02
N ASP A 65 9.78 10.92 5.02
CA ASP A 65 9.56 11.26 3.61
C ASP A 65 9.04 10.05 2.80
N ALA A 66 8.88 10.26 1.48
CA ALA A 66 8.35 9.24 0.60
C ALA A 66 9.29 8.04 0.40
N TYR A 67 10.61 8.22 0.58
CA TYR A 67 11.59 7.15 0.44
C TYR A 67 11.55 6.20 1.63
N ASP A 68 11.10 6.64 2.80
CA ASP A 68 10.94 5.78 3.97
C ASP A 68 9.79 4.74 3.83
N ARG A 69 9.00 4.82 2.76
CA ARG A 69 7.96 3.84 2.43
C ARG A 69 8.58 2.53 1.96
N LEU A 70 8.07 1.43 2.49
CA LEU A 70 8.52 0.06 2.18
C LEU A 70 7.55 -0.67 1.23
N GLY A 71 6.50 0.02 0.80
CA GLY A 71 5.45 -0.54 -0.02
C GLY A 71 4.12 0.17 0.19
N HIS A 72 3.08 -0.34 -0.44
CA HIS A 72 1.72 0.14 -0.27
C HIS A 72 0.69 -0.94 -0.55
N VAL A 73 -0.50 -0.72 -0.02
CA VAL A 73 -1.72 -1.49 -0.29
C VAL A 73 -2.74 -0.54 -0.90
N ILE A 74 -3.42 -0.98 -1.95
CA ILE A 74 -4.56 -0.27 -2.54
C ILE A 74 -5.80 -1.13 -2.36
N ALA A 75 -6.87 -0.54 -1.83
CA ALA A 75 -8.17 -1.17 -1.69
C ALA A 75 -9.25 -0.36 -2.41
N VAL A 76 -10.29 -1.05 -2.86
CA VAL A 76 -11.47 -0.48 -3.52
C VAL A 76 -12.74 -1.08 -2.95
N GLY A 77 -13.78 -0.26 -2.83
CA GLY A 77 -15.07 -0.64 -2.24
C GLY A 77 -16.19 0.23 -2.78
N ASP A 78 -17.42 -0.15 -2.49
CA ASP A 78 -18.59 0.62 -2.90
C ASP A 78 -18.89 1.74 -1.89
N THR A 79 -18.39 1.61 -0.66
CA THR A 79 -18.42 2.65 0.38
C THR A 79 -17.02 2.96 0.93
N PRO A 80 -16.78 4.15 1.51
CA PRO A 80 -15.54 4.45 2.22
C PRO A 80 -15.24 3.47 3.37
N GLN A 81 -16.28 3.03 4.08
CA GLN A 81 -16.16 2.12 5.23
C GLN A 81 -15.67 0.74 4.82
N GLU A 82 -16.12 0.22 3.67
CA GLU A 82 -15.59 -1.03 3.11
C GLU A 82 -14.10 -0.93 2.79
N VAL A 83 -13.67 0.21 2.23
CA VAL A 83 -12.26 0.46 1.92
C VAL A 83 -11.44 0.49 3.20
N GLU A 84 -11.90 1.19 4.23
CA GLU A 84 -11.22 1.28 5.53
C GLU A 84 -11.10 -0.11 6.19
N ALA A 85 -12.20 -0.86 6.28
CA ALA A 85 -12.20 -2.21 6.85
C ALA A 85 -11.27 -3.17 6.10
N THR A 86 -11.22 -3.06 4.77
CA THR A 86 -10.30 -3.85 3.93
C THR A 86 -8.85 -3.52 4.26
N LEU A 87 -8.51 -2.23 4.33
CA LEU A 87 -7.16 -1.77 4.65
C LEU A 87 -6.75 -2.19 6.06
N ASP A 88 -7.63 -2.07 7.05
CA ASP A 88 -7.34 -2.49 8.43
C ASP A 88 -7.11 -4.01 8.52
N THR A 89 -7.91 -4.80 7.81
CA THR A 89 -7.72 -6.26 7.71
C THR A 89 -6.36 -6.60 7.12
N VAL A 90 -5.96 -5.90 6.04
CA VAL A 90 -4.64 -6.10 5.44
C VAL A 90 -3.51 -5.70 6.39
N MET A 91 -3.63 -4.57 7.09
CA MET A 91 -2.61 -4.10 8.02
C MET A 91 -2.46 -5.01 9.24
N ALA A 92 -3.48 -5.80 9.59
CA ALA A 92 -3.38 -6.85 10.60
C ALA A 92 -2.65 -8.12 10.11
N LEU A 93 -2.61 -8.36 8.80
CA LEU A 93 -1.95 -9.53 8.20
C LEU A 93 -0.48 -9.26 7.83
N VAL A 94 -0.17 -8.04 7.38
CA VAL A 94 1.16 -7.67 6.90
C VAL A 94 2.06 -7.29 8.07
N ARG A 95 3.22 -7.93 8.15
CA ARG A 95 4.21 -7.67 9.21
C ARG A 95 5.52 -7.19 8.62
N VAL A 96 5.97 -6.03 9.10
CA VAL A 96 7.30 -5.49 8.83
C VAL A 96 8.19 -5.76 10.03
N GLU A 97 9.30 -6.46 9.80
CA GLU A 97 10.26 -6.81 10.83
C GLU A 97 11.55 -6.02 10.63
N THR A 98 12.08 -5.45 11.71
CA THR A 98 13.34 -4.70 11.73
C THR A 98 14.24 -5.20 12.84
N THR A 99 15.56 -5.03 12.68
CA THR A 99 16.48 -5.14 13.80
C THR A 99 16.19 -4.05 14.83
N ALA A 100 16.52 -4.30 16.10
CA ALA A 100 16.67 -3.24 17.08
C ALA A 100 18.08 -2.66 16.93
N ASP A 101 18.17 -1.33 16.78
CA ASP A 101 19.43 -0.59 16.94
C ASP A 101 19.64 -0.20 18.41
#